data_AF-A0A846RS54-F1
#
_entry.id   AF-A0A846RS54-F1
#
_cell.length_a   1.000
_cell.length_b   1.000
_cell.length_c   1.000
_cell.angle_alpha   90.00
_cell.angle_beta   90.00
_cell.angle_gamma   90.00
#
_symmetry.space_group_name_H-M   'P 1'
#
loop_
_entity.id
_entity.type
_entity.pdbx_description
1 polymer ?
#
loop_
_entity_poly.entity_id
_entity_poly.type
_entity_poly.pdbx_seq_one_letter_code
_entity_poly.pdbx_strand_id
1 'polypeptide(L)'
;MELLPFHTPPGSDPHALLKPLADALAGEGPAVAPHSDGQQRFDGELPNDEIAAVLSTSGSTGTPKQTMLSVDALAASAMGTAYALQAEGQWLLTLPVHYVAGFQVLVRSLYAGTRPWAMDLSQKFSPETFTEAAGELTDKVRFTSLVPTQLHRLLQDPAPGTIKALQRFNAILLGGAAVTDTLRNEARKHGLKIVRTYGMSETCGGCVYDGVPLEGVELTNDEGRLWISGPVLADGYLGQPELTEEKFPFNSGRRWFRTDDDGTVEDGILTIRGRVDDVIITGGLKVSAVAVASVIEGMDEVREALVLGIAHPEWGTQVAAAVVGSVNPDAVRRHAQQELGPHAAPKIVLTLDALPMLPNGKPDRLAIRALFEQSAH
;
A
#
# COMPACT_ATOMS: atom_id res chain seq x y z
N MET A 1 -15.11 -17.58 19.79
CA MET A 1 -14.04 -17.97 18.85
C MET A 1 -12.84 -17.12 19.16
N GLU A 2 -11.65 -17.71 19.27
CA GLU A 2 -10.50 -16.99 19.82
C GLU A 2 -9.75 -16.24 18.72
N LEU A 3 -9.59 -14.94 18.93
CA LEU A 3 -8.65 -14.09 18.22
C LEU A 3 -7.42 -13.97 19.11
N LEU A 4 -6.23 -14.07 18.51
CA LEU A 4 -4.94 -13.90 19.17
C LEU A 4 -4.34 -12.54 18.78
N PRO A 5 -4.52 -11.48 19.59
CA PRO A 5 -3.72 -10.26 19.46
C PRO A 5 -2.24 -10.59 19.56
N PHE A 6 -1.47 -10.20 18.55
CA PHE A 6 -0.04 -10.47 18.48
C PHE A 6 0.73 -9.15 18.40
N HIS A 7 1.35 -8.74 19.51
CA HIS A 7 2.04 -7.45 19.56
C HIS A 7 3.36 -7.49 18.78
N THR A 8 3.51 -6.59 17.81
CA THR A 8 4.64 -6.47 16.86
C THR A 8 5.23 -5.06 16.86
N PRO A 9 5.81 -4.60 17.99
CA PRO A 9 6.49 -3.31 18.04
C PRO A 9 7.74 -3.31 17.12
N PRO A 10 8.31 -2.13 16.81
CA PRO A 10 9.60 -2.06 16.12
C PRO A 10 10.66 -2.95 16.79
N GLY A 11 11.34 -3.77 16.00
CA GLY A 11 12.34 -4.75 16.48
C GLY A 11 11.79 -6.07 17.01
N SER A 12 10.47 -6.30 16.96
CA SER A 12 9.91 -7.63 17.20
C SER A 12 10.38 -8.63 16.14
N ASP A 13 10.59 -9.89 16.53
CA ASP A 13 10.92 -10.97 15.60
C ASP A 13 9.66 -11.43 14.86
N PRO A 14 9.53 -11.16 13.55
CA PRO A 14 8.36 -11.56 12.79
C PRO A 14 8.23 -13.08 12.64
N HIS A 15 9.30 -13.86 12.85
CA HIS A 15 9.23 -15.32 12.79
C HIS A 15 8.41 -15.91 13.94
N ALA A 16 8.27 -15.20 15.05
CA ALA A 16 7.43 -15.63 16.18
C ALA A 16 5.94 -15.76 15.77
N LEU A 17 5.52 -15.08 14.70
CA LEU A 17 4.16 -15.18 14.15
C LEU A 17 3.96 -16.41 13.24
N LEU A 18 5.03 -17.05 12.73
CA LEU A 18 4.91 -18.14 11.76
C LEU A 18 4.13 -19.34 12.29
N LYS A 19 4.39 -19.77 13.53
CA LYS A 19 3.71 -20.92 14.12
C LYS A 19 2.22 -20.62 14.41
N PRO A 20 1.86 -19.53 15.13
CA PRO A 20 0.45 -19.16 15.30
C PRO A 20 -0.30 -18.98 13.98
N LEU A 21 0.35 -18.38 12.98
CA LEU A 21 -0.24 -18.21 11.65
C LEU A 21 -0.46 -19.55 10.94
N ALA A 22 0.51 -20.48 11.00
CA ALA A 22 0.34 -21.81 10.43
C ALA A 22 -0.82 -22.58 11.08
N ASP A 23 -0.95 -22.47 12.41
CA ASP A 23 -2.06 -23.11 13.15
C ASP A 23 -3.41 -22.50 12.76
N ALA A 24 -3.49 -21.17 12.61
CA ALA A 24 -4.69 -20.48 12.13
C ALA A 24 -5.05 -20.90 10.70
N LEU A 25 -4.07 -20.97 9.79
CA LEU A 25 -4.28 -21.39 8.39
C LEU A 25 -4.70 -22.87 8.28
N ALA A 26 -4.33 -23.71 9.24
CA ALA A 26 -4.75 -25.11 9.32
C ALA A 26 -6.10 -25.32 10.01
N GLY A 27 -6.72 -24.26 10.56
CA GLY A 27 -7.91 -24.37 11.40
C GLY A 27 -7.65 -25.04 12.76
N GLU A 28 -6.38 -25.12 13.17
CA GLU A 28 -5.94 -25.76 14.42
C GLU A 28 -5.70 -24.75 15.56
N GLY A 29 -5.74 -23.45 15.26
CA GLY A 29 -5.45 -22.37 16.20
C GLY A 29 -6.35 -21.15 16.04
N PRO A 30 -6.24 -20.17 16.95
CA PRO A 30 -6.98 -18.92 16.87
C PRO A 30 -6.53 -18.08 15.68
N ALA A 31 -7.44 -17.26 15.14
CA ALA A 31 -7.08 -16.25 14.14
C ALA A 31 -6.03 -15.29 14.72
N VAL A 32 -5.02 -14.91 13.94
CA VAL A 32 -3.95 -14.01 14.42
C VAL A 32 -4.25 -12.55 14.11
N ALA A 33 -3.94 -11.64 15.03
CA ALA A 33 -4.15 -10.22 14.84
C ALA A 33 -2.88 -9.42 15.16
N PRO A 34 -1.89 -9.38 14.24
CA PRO A 34 -0.66 -8.63 14.47
C PRO A 34 -0.94 -7.11 14.53
N HIS A 35 -0.38 -6.45 15.54
CA HIS A 35 -0.55 -5.00 15.74
C HIS A 35 0.70 -4.34 16.32
N SER A 36 0.95 -3.07 16.02
CA SER A 36 2.08 -2.32 16.58
C SER A 36 1.70 -1.54 17.84
N ASP A 37 0.48 -1.00 17.89
CA ASP A 37 0.00 -0.20 19.00
C ASP A 37 -0.47 -1.11 20.15
N GLY A 38 0.20 -1.02 21.29
CA GLY A 38 -0.14 -1.81 22.48
C GLY A 38 -1.50 -1.44 23.10
N GLN A 39 -2.11 -0.32 22.69
CA GLN A 39 -3.46 0.08 23.10
C GLN A 39 -4.54 -0.37 22.12
N GLN A 40 -4.17 -0.96 20.98
CA GLN A 40 -5.13 -1.42 19.99
C GLN A 40 -6.01 -2.52 20.57
N ARG A 41 -7.33 -2.34 20.45
CA ARG A 41 -8.35 -3.30 20.85
C ARG A 41 -8.99 -3.93 19.63
N PHE A 42 -9.47 -5.15 19.77
CA PHE A 42 -10.19 -5.88 18.74
C PHE A 42 -11.59 -6.17 19.27
N ASP A 43 -12.47 -5.20 19.06
CA ASP A 43 -13.83 -5.25 19.59
C ASP A 43 -14.75 -5.88 18.53
N GLY A 44 -15.38 -7.00 18.88
CA GLY A 44 -16.28 -7.75 18.00
C GLY A 44 -16.07 -9.26 18.10
N GLU A 45 -16.93 -10.01 17.40
CA GLU A 45 -16.83 -11.47 17.30
C GLU A 45 -16.48 -11.86 15.86
N LEU A 46 -15.66 -12.90 15.72
CA LEU A 46 -15.39 -13.50 14.43
C LEU A 46 -16.63 -14.23 13.91
N PRO A 47 -16.99 -14.09 12.63
CA PRO A 47 -18.22 -14.66 12.08
C PRO A 47 -18.15 -16.19 11.89
N ASN A 48 -16.95 -16.73 11.65
CA ASN A 48 -16.70 -18.15 11.36
C ASN A 48 -15.22 -18.50 11.68
N ASP A 49 -14.93 -19.80 11.73
CA ASP A 49 -13.60 -20.37 11.95
C ASP A 49 -12.72 -20.36 10.69
N GLU A 50 -13.25 -19.85 9.58
CA GLU A 50 -12.53 -19.65 8.33
C GLU A 50 -11.65 -18.39 8.40
N ILE A 51 -11.83 -17.49 9.37
CA ILE A 51 -10.94 -16.34 9.55
C ILE A 51 -9.60 -16.77 10.13
N ALA A 52 -8.53 -16.54 9.37
CA ALA A 52 -7.16 -16.80 9.80
C ALA A 52 -6.48 -15.57 10.40
N ALA A 53 -6.88 -14.36 9.99
CA ALA A 53 -6.24 -13.14 10.48
C ALA A 53 -7.14 -11.90 10.51
N VAL A 54 -6.79 -10.95 11.38
CA VAL A 54 -7.40 -9.61 11.41
C VAL A 54 -6.31 -8.54 11.32
N LEU A 55 -6.36 -7.71 10.28
CA LEU A 55 -5.37 -6.63 10.06
C LEU A 55 -6.01 -5.25 10.13
N SER A 56 -5.40 -4.36 10.91
CA SER A 56 -5.82 -2.97 11.03
C SER A 56 -5.27 -2.11 9.89
N THR A 57 -6.13 -1.27 9.30
CA THR A 57 -5.74 -0.24 8.35
C THR A 57 -5.95 1.15 8.93
N SER A 58 -5.08 2.10 8.59
CA SER A 58 -5.27 3.50 8.95
C SER A 58 -6.52 4.04 8.25
N GLY A 59 -7.61 4.23 9.00
CA GLY A 59 -8.83 4.84 8.48
C GLY A 59 -8.65 6.34 8.21
N SER A 60 -9.22 6.84 7.12
CA SER A 60 -9.28 8.29 6.83
C SER A 60 -10.13 9.07 7.85
N THR A 61 -10.95 8.36 8.62
CA THR A 61 -11.87 8.88 9.64
C THR A 61 -11.30 8.88 11.06
N GLY A 62 -10.06 8.39 11.25
CA GLY A 62 -9.38 8.34 12.55
C GLY A 62 -9.54 7.03 13.33
N THR A 63 -10.57 6.23 13.07
CA THR A 63 -10.72 4.88 13.63
C THR A 63 -10.15 3.83 12.65
N PRO A 64 -9.18 2.99 13.05
CA PRO A 64 -8.66 1.95 12.18
C PRO A 64 -9.74 0.94 11.79
N LYS A 65 -9.80 0.55 10.51
CA LYS A 65 -10.66 -0.56 10.08
C LYS A 65 -9.94 -1.88 10.32
N GLN A 66 -10.63 -2.86 10.89
CA GLN A 66 -10.06 -4.17 11.23
C GLN A 66 -10.55 -5.21 10.23
N THR A 67 -9.75 -5.47 9.20
CA THR A 67 -10.14 -6.32 8.07
C THR A 67 -9.96 -7.79 8.42
N MET A 68 -11.02 -8.59 8.31
CA MET A 68 -11.00 -10.04 8.59
C MET A 68 -10.60 -10.80 7.31
N LEU A 69 -9.54 -11.60 7.38
CA LEU A 69 -8.96 -12.32 6.25
C LEU A 69 -9.17 -13.83 6.46
N SER A 70 -9.92 -14.46 5.56
CA SER A 70 -10.17 -15.90 5.59
C SER A 70 -8.98 -16.70 5.08
N VAL A 71 -8.92 -17.98 5.48
CA VAL A 71 -7.92 -18.96 5.00
C VAL A 71 -7.93 -19.00 3.48
N ASP A 72 -9.12 -19.11 2.88
CA ASP A 72 -9.31 -19.20 1.43
C ASP A 72 -8.86 -17.93 0.70
N ALA A 73 -9.17 -16.75 1.24
CA ALA A 73 -8.76 -15.49 0.60
C ALA A 73 -7.24 -15.27 0.67
N LEU A 74 -6.61 -15.65 1.79
CA LEU A 74 -5.16 -15.65 1.93
C LEU A 74 -4.50 -16.67 0.99
N ALA A 75 -5.06 -17.87 0.87
CA ALA A 75 -4.61 -18.91 -0.06
C ALA A 75 -4.70 -18.43 -1.52
N ALA A 76 -5.85 -17.88 -1.91
CA ALA A 76 -6.09 -17.37 -3.26
C ALA A 76 -5.10 -16.26 -3.62
N SER A 77 -4.83 -15.32 -2.70
CA SER A 77 -3.83 -14.26 -2.91
C SER A 77 -2.41 -14.83 -3.04
N ALA A 78 -2.04 -15.80 -2.21
CA ALA A 78 -0.72 -16.43 -2.27
C ALA A 78 -0.52 -17.22 -3.58
N MET A 79 -1.48 -18.07 -3.95
CA MET A 79 -1.44 -18.86 -5.18
C MET A 79 -1.50 -17.97 -6.42
N GLY A 80 -2.38 -16.97 -6.44
CA GLY A 80 -2.45 -16.00 -7.54
C GLY A 80 -1.13 -15.25 -7.73
N THR A 81 -0.43 -14.92 -6.63
CA THR A 81 0.93 -14.36 -6.69
C THR A 81 1.92 -15.35 -7.32
N ALA A 82 1.92 -16.61 -6.89
CA ALA A 82 2.82 -17.63 -7.43
C ALA A 82 2.59 -17.87 -8.93
N TYR A 83 1.33 -17.91 -9.38
CA TYR A 83 0.97 -18.01 -10.79
C TYR A 83 1.43 -16.79 -11.60
N ALA A 84 1.17 -15.57 -11.11
CA ALA A 84 1.60 -14.35 -11.79
C ALA A 84 3.12 -14.24 -11.90
N LEU A 85 3.85 -14.71 -10.88
CA LEU A 85 5.32 -14.75 -10.87
C LEU A 85 5.90 -15.98 -11.57
N GLN A 86 5.05 -16.95 -11.93
CA GLN A 86 5.42 -18.25 -12.50
C GLN A 86 6.45 -19.03 -11.68
N ALA A 87 6.49 -18.80 -10.36
CA ALA A 87 7.44 -19.43 -9.46
C ALA A 87 7.08 -19.22 -7.98
N GLU A 88 7.54 -20.16 -7.16
CA GLU A 88 7.57 -20.07 -5.70
C GLU A 88 9.04 -20.08 -5.22
N GLY A 89 9.30 -19.50 -4.05
CA GLY A 89 10.67 -19.32 -3.58
C GLY A 89 10.76 -18.61 -2.24
N GLN A 90 12.00 -18.26 -1.88
CA GLN A 90 12.28 -17.61 -0.60
C GLN A 90 12.00 -16.12 -0.67
N TRP A 91 11.35 -15.60 0.35
CA TRP A 91 11.03 -14.18 0.46
C TRP A 91 11.97 -13.46 1.43
N LEU A 92 12.39 -12.25 1.07
CA LEU A 92 12.91 -11.27 2.00
C LEU A 92 11.76 -10.38 2.50
N LEU A 93 11.50 -10.41 3.80
CA LEU A 93 10.55 -9.58 4.52
C LEU A 93 11.20 -8.24 4.91
N THR A 94 10.74 -7.17 4.29
CA THR A 94 11.22 -5.78 4.46
C THR A 94 10.14 -4.83 5.00
N LEU A 95 8.95 -5.38 5.26
CA LEU A 95 7.75 -4.64 5.63
C LEU A 95 7.19 -5.20 6.96
N PRO A 96 6.66 -4.36 7.86
CA PRO A 96 6.10 -4.86 9.11
C PRO A 96 4.90 -5.79 8.89
N VAL A 97 4.81 -6.85 9.70
CA VAL A 97 3.80 -7.92 9.54
C VAL A 97 2.41 -7.55 10.02
N HIS A 98 2.25 -6.42 10.72
CA HIS A 98 0.94 -5.83 11.01
C HIS A 98 0.33 -5.08 9.81
N TYR A 99 1.06 -4.98 8.69
CA TYR A 99 0.52 -4.54 7.40
C TYR A 99 0.40 -5.72 6.43
N VAL A 100 -0.65 -5.72 5.61
CA VAL A 100 -0.96 -6.84 4.72
C VAL A 100 0.19 -7.22 3.78
N ALA A 101 0.99 -6.27 3.32
CA ALA A 101 2.12 -6.54 2.43
C ALA A 101 3.25 -7.33 3.13
N GLY A 102 3.54 -7.02 4.39
CA GLY A 102 4.48 -7.80 5.21
C GLY A 102 3.88 -9.12 5.67
N PHE A 103 2.61 -9.11 6.08
CA PHE A 103 1.87 -10.31 6.47
C PHE A 103 1.84 -11.37 5.35
N GLN A 104 1.57 -10.95 4.11
CA GLN A 104 1.52 -11.84 2.95
C GLN A 104 2.85 -12.51 2.62
N VAL A 105 3.99 -11.93 3.01
CA VAL A 105 5.28 -12.61 2.88
C VAL A 105 5.31 -13.87 3.75
N LEU A 106 4.76 -13.82 4.97
CA LEU A 106 4.66 -15.00 5.84
C LEU A 106 3.72 -16.05 5.23
N VAL A 107 2.51 -15.62 4.81
CA VAL A 107 1.50 -16.50 4.21
C VAL A 107 2.05 -17.22 2.97
N ARG A 108 2.66 -16.48 2.03
CA ARG A 108 3.26 -17.06 0.82
C ARG A 108 4.40 -18.02 1.12
N SER A 109 5.20 -17.72 2.14
CA SER A 109 6.28 -18.62 2.55
C SER A 109 5.74 -19.92 3.14
N LEU A 110 4.68 -19.86 3.96
CA LEU A 110 4.03 -21.04 4.52
C LEU A 110 3.43 -21.93 3.42
N TYR A 111 2.70 -21.36 2.46
CA TYR A 111 2.15 -22.13 1.34
C TYR A 111 3.23 -22.71 0.41
N ALA A 112 4.32 -21.98 0.17
CA ALA A 112 5.45 -22.47 -0.60
C ALA A 112 6.36 -23.47 0.15
N GLY A 113 6.11 -23.70 1.45
CA GLY A 113 6.98 -24.52 2.30
C GLY A 113 8.37 -23.93 2.51
N THR A 114 8.53 -22.61 2.36
CA THR A 114 9.79 -21.89 2.55
C THR A 114 9.81 -21.12 3.87
N ARG A 115 10.99 -20.71 4.31
CA ARG A 115 11.16 -19.80 5.44
C ARG A 115 11.61 -18.43 4.93
N PRO A 116 10.87 -17.34 5.19
CA PRO A 116 11.31 -16.02 4.77
C PRO A 116 12.54 -15.62 5.59
N TRP A 117 13.39 -14.77 5.02
CA TRP A 117 14.38 -14.04 5.79
C TRP A 117 13.79 -12.70 6.20
N ALA A 118 13.89 -12.34 7.47
CA ALA A 118 13.42 -11.05 7.97
C ALA A 118 14.58 -10.07 8.10
N MET A 119 14.43 -8.90 7.47
CA MET A 119 15.30 -7.77 7.75
C MET A 119 14.99 -7.22 9.15
N ASP A 120 15.99 -6.66 9.84
CA ASP A 120 15.74 -5.92 11.07
C ASP A 120 14.96 -4.64 10.77
N LEU A 121 13.72 -4.57 11.28
CA LEU A 121 12.82 -3.43 11.12
C LEU A 121 12.79 -2.53 12.37
N SER A 122 13.71 -2.72 13.32
CA SER A 122 13.87 -1.84 14.49
C SER A 122 14.35 -0.44 14.12
N GLN A 123 15.14 -0.35 13.05
CA GLN A 123 15.68 0.88 12.51
C GLN A 123 14.94 1.31 11.24
N LYS A 124 15.17 2.56 10.83
CA LYS A 124 14.68 3.04 9.52
C LYS A 124 15.32 2.21 8.41
N PHE A 125 14.50 1.84 7.42
CA PHE A 125 14.95 1.15 6.21
C PHE A 125 16.16 1.87 5.56
N SER A 126 17.24 1.13 5.32
CA SER A 126 18.45 1.64 4.65
C SER A 126 18.98 0.67 3.58
N PRO A 127 19.74 1.16 2.58
CA PRO A 127 20.35 0.30 1.57
C PRO A 127 21.31 -0.74 2.15
N GLU A 128 22.05 -0.41 3.21
CA GLU A 128 23.03 -1.30 3.86
C GLU A 128 22.32 -2.49 4.48
N THR A 129 21.32 -2.22 5.33
CA THR A 129 20.54 -3.27 6.03
C THR A 129 19.77 -4.14 5.05
N PHE A 130 19.23 -3.57 3.96
CA PHE A 130 18.62 -4.34 2.88
C PHE A 130 19.65 -5.24 2.18
N THR A 131 20.82 -4.72 1.85
CA THR A 131 21.86 -5.46 1.11
C THR A 131 22.38 -6.64 1.92
N GLU A 132 22.60 -6.44 3.22
CA GLU A 132 22.99 -7.49 4.17
C GLU A 132 21.90 -8.57 4.24
N ALA A 133 20.64 -8.20 4.50
CA ALA A 133 19.55 -9.17 4.61
C ALA A 133 19.27 -9.91 3.29
N ALA A 134 19.41 -9.26 2.13
CA ALA A 134 19.32 -9.92 0.83
C ALA A 134 20.50 -10.88 0.57
N GLY A 135 21.64 -10.65 1.23
CA GLY A 135 22.81 -11.54 1.23
C GLY A 135 22.48 -12.93 1.80
N GLU A 136 21.64 -12.97 2.83
CA GLU A 136 21.28 -14.16 3.61
C GLU A 136 20.31 -15.12 2.87
N LEU A 137 19.68 -14.67 1.78
CA LEU A 137 18.80 -15.51 0.97
C LEU A 137 19.59 -16.62 0.23
N THR A 138 19.36 -17.87 0.61
CA THR A 138 20.05 -19.05 0.06
C THR A 138 19.38 -19.64 -1.17
N ASP A 139 18.05 -19.50 -1.32
CA ASP A 139 17.30 -20.18 -2.39
C ASP A 139 17.55 -19.58 -3.77
N LYS A 140 17.43 -20.40 -4.83
CA LYS A 140 17.64 -19.94 -6.21
C LYS A 140 16.58 -18.93 -6.68
N VAL A 141 15.34 -19.13 -6.23
CA VAL A 141 14.21 -18.25 -6.53
C VAL A 141 13.99 -17.33 -5.33
N ARG A 142 14.09 -16.02 -5.56
CA ARG A 142 14.06 -15.00 -4.51
C ARG A 142 13.03 -13.92 -4.83
N PHE A 143 12.27 -13.52 -3.82
CA PHE A 143 11.28 -12.45 -3.93
C PHE A 143 11.39 -11.45 -2.79
N THR A 144 10.96 -10.22 -3.04
CA THR A 144 10.73 -9.25 -1.98
C THR A 144 9.59 -8.31 -2.39
N SER A 145 8.95 -7.71 -1.39
CA SER A 145 7.97 -6.65 -1.59
C SER A 145 8.56 -5.35 -1.10
N LEU A 146 8.44 -4.28 -1.87
CA LEU A 146 8.89 -2.94 -1.51
C LEU A 146 7.76 -1.94 -1.75
N VAL A 147 7.84 -0.80 -1.05
CA VAL A 147 7.11 0.41 -1.43
C VAL A 147 8.00 1.31 -2.32
N PRO A 148 7.41 2.20 -3.15
CA PRO A 148 8.18 3.08 -4.04
C PRO A 148 9.29 3.88 -3.35
N THR A 149 9.02 4.38 -2.14
CA THR A 149 9.99 5.17 -1.36
C THR A 149 11.19 4.34 -0.89
N GLN A 150 11.01 3.04 -0.62
CA GLN A 150 12.13 2.12 -0.31
C GLN A 150 12.98 1.88 -1.55
N LEU A 151 12.35 1.60 -2.71
CA LEU A 151 13.08 1.39 -3.96
C LEU A 151 13.83 2.66 -4.38
N HIS A 152 13.24 3.84 -4.21
CA HIS A 152 13.92 5.11 -4.48
C HIS A 152 15.20 5.24 -3.64
N ARG A 153 15.12 4.99 -2.33
CA ARG A 153 16.30 5.01 -1.44
C ARG A 153 17.38 4.02 -1.85
N LEU A 154 16.98 2.83 -2.32
CA LEU A 154 17.91 1.81 -2.80
C LEU A 154 18.61 2.18 -4.12
N LEU A 155 18.03 3.10 -4.89
CA LEU A 155 18.53 3.55 -6.19
C LEU A 155 19.16 4.94 -6.16
N GLN A 156 19.09 5.64 -5.03
CA GLN A 156 19.74 6.93 -4.83
C GLN A 156 21.21 6.70 -4.46
N ASP A 157 22.12 7.04 -5.38
CA ASP A 157 23.58 6.79 -5.26
C ASP A 157 23.92 5.37 -4.77
N PRO A 158 23.50 4.33 -5.51
CA PRO A 158 23.49 2.97 -5.00
C PRO A 158 24.91 2.39 -4.92
N ALA A 159 25.26 1.81 -3.78
CA ALA A 159 26.47 1.02 -3.66
C ALA A 159 26.44 -0.17 -4.64
N PRO A 160 27.58 -0.57 -5.26
CA PRO A 160 27.60 -1.69 -6.21
C PRO A 160 27.06 -3.01 -5.64
N GLY A 161 27.20 -3.22 -4.32
CA GLY A 161 26.64 -4.39 -3.62
C GLY A 161 25.11 -4.40 -3.63
N THR A 162 24.47 -3.25 -3.45
CA THR A 162 23.02 -3.10 -3.40
C THR A 162 22.38 -3.41 -4.76
N ILE A 163 22.95 -2.91 -5.85
CA ILE A 163 22.47 -3.23 -7.21
C ILE A 163 22.59 -4.74 -7.48
N LYS A 164 23.73 -5.36 -7.13
CA LYS A 164 23.90 -6.81 -7.28
C LYS A 164 22.89 -7.59 -6.45
N ALA A 165 22.59 -7.15 -5.22
CA ALA A 165 21.58 -7.77 -4.38
C ALA A 165 20.19 -7.68 -5.03
N LEU A 166 19.80 -6.51 -5.53
CA LEU A 166 18.52 -6.31 -6.22
C LEU A 166 18.38 -7.18 -7.49
N GLN A 167 19.45 -7.30 -8.28
CA GLN A 167 19.47 -8.12 -9.49
C GLN A 167 19.31 -9.63 -9.22
N ARG A 168 19.54 -10.10 -7.98
CA ARG A 168 19.34 -11.51 -7.59
C ARG A 168 17.87 -11.89 -7.41
N PHE A 169 16.98 -10.92 -7.26
CA PHE A 169 15.55 -11.19 -7.10
C PHE A 169 14.92 -11.61 -8.44
N ASN A 170 14.09 -12.63 -8.40
CA ASN A 170 13.31 -13.10 -9.53
C ASN A 170 12.13 -12.17 -9.81
N ALA A 171 11.59 -11.56 -8.77
CA ALA A 171 10.67 -10.44 -8.86
C ALA A 171 10.76 -9.56 -7.60
N ILE A 172 10.60 -8.26 -7.79
CA ILE A 172 10.44 -7.26 -6.75
C ILE A 172 9.03 -6.71 -6.90
N LEU A 173 8.13 -7.11 -5.99
CA LEU A 173 6.78 -6.57 -5.96
C LEU A 173 6.84 -5.12 -5.46
N LEU A 174 6.29 -4.19 -6.24
CA LEU A 174 6.30 -2.77 -5.92
C LEU A 174 4.87 -2.26 -5.81
N GLY A 175 4.43 -1.95 -4.60
CA GLY A 175 3.04 -1.60 -4.33
C GLY A 175 2.84 -0.71 -3.13
N GLY A 176 1.58 -0.49 -2.78
CA GLY A 176 1.18 0.35 -1.65
C GLY A 176 1.18 1.85 -1.94
N ALA A 177 1.75 2.31 -3.06
CA ALA A 177 1.63 3.67 -3.56
C ALA A 177 1.83 3.71 -5.08
N ALA A 178 1.51 4.85 -5.71
CA ALA A 178 1.78 5.07 -7.12
C ALA A 178 3.29 4.97 -7.40
N VAL A 179 3.63 4.38 -8.55
CA VAL A 179 5.01 4.24 -9.02
C VAL A 179 5.22 5.24 -10.14
N THR A 180 6.16 6.16 -9.96
CA THR A 180 6.48 7.16 -11.00
C THR A 180 7.23 6.54 -12.17
N ASP A 181 7.07 7.14 -13.35
CA ASP A 181 7.76 6.73 -14.56
C ASP A 181 9.29 6.87 -14.43
N THR A 182 9.75 7.89 -13.71
CA THR A 182 11.17 8.10 -13.37
C THR A 182 11.72 6.90 -12.59
N LEU A 183 11.07 6.51 -11.49
CA LEU A 183 11.52 5.38 -10.67
C LEU A 183 11.52 4.07 -11.48
N ARG A 184 10.51 3.88 -12.34
CA ARG A 184 10.42 2.72 -13.23
C ARG A 184 11.59 2.68 -14.22
N ASN A 185 11.93 3.81 -14.81
CA ASN A 185 13.02 3.91 -15.77
C ASN A 185 14.38 3.68 -15.10
N GLU A 186 14.61 4.21 -13.89
CA GLU A 186 15.82 3.94 -13.12
C GLU A 186 15.97 2.45 -12.77
N ALA A 187 14.90 1.80 -12.29
CA ALA A 187 14.93 0.37 -12.02
C ALA A 187 15.25 -0.46 -13.28
N ARG A 188 14.71 -0.07 -14.45
CA ARG A 188 15.02 -0.71 -15.74
C ARG A 188 16.47 -0.54 -16.16
N LYS A 189 17.10 0.63 -15.93
CA LYS A 189 18.52 0.86 -16.23
C LYS A 189 19.43 -0.13 -15.51
N HIS A 190 19.04 -0.54 -14.30
CA HIS A 190 19.75 -1.54 -13.50
C HIS A 190 19.31 -3.00 -13.77
N GLY A 191 18.41 -3.23 -14.72
CA GLY A 191 17.92 -4.58 -15.05
C GLY A 191 17.09 -5.23 -13.94
N LEU A 192 16.42 -4.42 -13.10
CA LEU A 192 15.62 -4.93 -12.00
C LEU A 192 14.28 -5.48 -12.50
N LYS A 193 13.86 -6.61 -11.92
CA LYS A 193 12.59 -7.29 -12.26
C LYS A 193 11.45 -6.75 -11.40
N ILE A 194 11.05 -5.51 -11.67
CA ILE A 194 9.94 -4.86 -10.96
C ILE A 194 8.61 -5.38 -11.48
N VAL A 195 7.71 -5.76 -10.56
CA VAL A 195 6.32 -6.10 -10.83
C VAL A 195 5.44 -5.14 -10.03
N ARG A 196 4.67 -4.28 -10.71
CA ARG A 196 3.81 -3.33 -10.01
C ARG A 196 2.60 -4.05 -9.47
N THR A 197 2.23 -3.79 -8.22
CA THR A 197 1.08 -4.45 -7.59
C THR A 197 0.08 -3.42 -7.10
N TYR A 198 -1.20 -3.66 -7.38
CA TYR A 198 -2.33 -2.95 -6.79
C TYR A 198 -3.14 -3.90 -5.90
N GLY A 199 -3.59 -3.38 -4.76
CA GLY A 199 -4.34 -4.13 -3.76
C GLY A 199 -4.22 -3.54 -2.36
N MET A 200 -4.94 -4.13 -1.42
CA MET A 200 -5.09 -3.63 -0.04
C MET A 200 -5.45 -4.76 0.93
N SER A 201 -5.71 -4.43 2.20
CA SER A 201 -6.09 -5.44 3.19
C SER A 201 -7.36 -6.17 2.79
N GLU A 202 -8.33 -5.44 2.24
CA GLU A 202 -9.62 -5.97 1.77
C GLU A 202 -9.51 -6.95 0.59
N THR A 203 -8.34 -7.03 -0.05
CA THR A 203 -8.02 -7.99 -1.12
C THR A 203 -6.89 -8.94 -0.73
N CYS A 204 -6.64 -9.10 0.57
CA CYS A 204 -5.57 -9.92 1.12
C CYS A 204 -4.17 -9.58 0.55
N GLY A 205 -3.93 -8.33 0.14
CA GLY A 205 -2.71 -7.91 -0.53
C GLY A 205 -2.93 -7.62 -2.01
N GLY A 206 -1.92 -7.85 -2.84
CA GLY A 206 -1.99 -7.57 -4.27
C GLY A 206 -3.03 -8.44 -4.99
N CYS A 207 -3.91 -7.82 -5.77
CA CYS A 207 -4.94 -8.47 -6.59
C CYS A 207 -4.81 -8.14 -8.10
N VAL A 208 -3.94 -7.20 -8.46
CA VAL A 208 -3.64 -6.81 -9.84
C VAL A 208 -2.13 -6.57 -9.99
N TYR A 209 -1.52 -7.20 -10.99
CA TYR A 209 -0.08 -7.23 -11.22
C TYR A 209 0.23 -6.68 -12.61
N ASP A 210 0.97 -5.58 -12.68
CA ASP A 210 1.24 -4.80 -13.89
C ASP A 210 -0.02 -4.43 -14.69
N GLY A 211 -1.13 -4.19 -13.98
CA GLY A 211 -2.43 -3.88 -14.55
C GLY A 211 -3.29 -5.10 -14.87
N VAL A 212 -2.73 -6.31 -14.83
CA VAL A 212 -3.46 -7.56 -15.10
C VAL A 212 -4.05 -8.11 -13.79
N PRO A 213 -5.36 -8.34 -13.70
CA PRO A 213 -5.96 -9.00 -12.53
C PRO A 213 -5.36 -10.39 -12.29
N LEU A 214 -5.20 -10.77 -11.02
CA LEU A 214 -4.86 -12.15 -10.67
C LEU A 214 -6.00 -13.11 -11.08
N GLU A 215 -5.69 -14.40 -11.15
CA GLU A 215 -6.68 -15.41 -11.52
C GLU A 215 -7.92 -15.35 -10.60
N GLY A 216 -9.10 -15.36 -11.22
CA GLY A 216 -10.39 -15.23 -10.52
C GLY A 216 -10.72 -13.82 -10.04
N VAL A 217 -9.84 -12.82 -10.23
CA VAL A 217 -10.12 -11.42 -9.91
C VAL A 217 -10.83 -10.76 -11.09
N GLU A 218 -12.00 -10.18 -10.80
CA GLU A 218 -12.77 -9.39 -11.75
C GLU A 218 -12.78 -7.93 -11.29
N LEU A 219 -12.73 -7.02 -12.26
CA LEU A 219 -12.73 -5.58 -12.04
C LEU A 219 -13.86 -4.95 -12.84
N THR A 220 -14.53 -3.97 -12.23
CA THR A 220 -15.40 -3.04 -12.95
C THR A 220 -15.25 -1.63 -12.39
N ASN A 221 -15.61 -0.62 -13.19
CA ASN A 221 -15.74 0.75 -12.71
C ASN A 221 -17.22 1.13 -12.71
N ASP A 222 -17.71 1.59 -11.56
CA ASP A 222 -19.07 2.11 -11.41
C ASP A 222 -18.99 3.50 -10.76
N GLU A 223 -19.57 4.49 -11.42
CA GLU A 223 -19.57 5.91 -11.01
C GLU A 223 -18.18 6.46 -10.62
N GLY A 224 -17.12 6.03 -11.30
CA GLY A 224 -15.75 6.48 -11.02
C GLY A 224 -15.12 5.80 -9.81
N ARG A 225 -15.67 4.66 -9.35
CA ARG A 225 -15.07 3.80 -8.32
C ARG A 225 -14.73 2.45 -8.90
N LEU A 226 -13.55 1.94 -8.55
CA LEU A 226 -13.16 0.57 -8.87
C LEU A 226 -13.86 -0.39 -7.91
N TRP A 227 -14.47 -1.42 -8.47
CA TRP A 227 -15.07 -2.54 -7.75
C TRP A 227 -14.29 -3.79 -8.09
N ILE A 228 -13.99 -4.59 -7.06
CA ILE A 228 -13.16 -5.79 -7.16
C ILE A 228 -14.00 -6.98 -6.72
N SER A 229 -14.07 -8.04 -7.53
CA SER A 229 -14.64 -9.32 -7.14
C SER A 229 -13.59 -10.40 -7.28
N GLY A 230 -13.76 -11.51 -6.57
CA GLY A 230 -12.89 -12.68 -6.70
C GLY A 230 -12.58 -13.34 -5.37
N PRO A 231 -11.80 -14.44 -5.40
CA PRO A 231 -11.50 -15.25 -4.24
C PRO A 231 -10.58 -14.53 -3.23
N VAL A 232 -9.93 -13.44 -3.64
CA VAL A 232 -9.00 -12.68 -2.78
C VAL A 232 -9.69 -11.74 -1.78
N LEU A 233 -11.02 -11.62 -1.83
CA LEU A 233 -11.76 -10.67 -1.00
C LEU A 233 -11.77 -11.09 0.47
N ALA A 234 -11.49 -10.13 1.35
CA ALA A 234 -11.64 -10.25 2.79
C ALA A 234 -13.12 -10.42 3.19
N ASP A 235 -13.38 -10.99 4.37
CA ASP A 235 -14.75 -11.29 4.86
C ASP A 235 -15.48 -10.06 5.42
N GLY A 236 -14.77 -8.95 5.57
CA GLY A 236 -15.34 -7.68 6.02
C GLY A 236 -14.54 -7.04 7.14
N TYR A 237 -15.23 -6.31 8.00
CA TYR A 237 -14.64 -5.56 9.09
C TYR A 237 -15.14 -6.06 10.46
N LEU A 238 -14.21 -6.38 11.36
CA LEU A 238 -14.51 -6.83 12.72
C LEU A 238 -15.32 -5.76 13.46
N GLY A 239 -16.44 -6.18 14.07
CA GLY A 239 -17.33 -5.31 14.84
C GLY A 239 -18.07 -4.24 14.02
N GLN A 240 -18.00 -4.28 12.68
CA GLN A 240 -18.56 -3.25 11.80
C GLN A 240 -19.40 -3.86 10.66
N PRO A 241 -20.55 -4.48 10.97
CA PRO A 241 -21.40 -5.14 9.97
C PRO A 241 -21.97 -4.17 8.94
N GLU A 242 -22.44 -2.98 9.35
CA GLU A 242 -23.01 -1.97 8.44
C GLU A 242 -21.98 -1.49 7.40
N LEU A 243 -20.75 -1.21 7.84
CA LEU A 243 -19.66 -0.84 6.93
C LEU A 243 -19.25 -2.02 6.03
N THR A 244 -19.34 -3.24 6.55
CA THR A 244 -19.08 -4.46 5.76
C THR A 244 -20.10 -4.61 4.64
N GLU A 245 -21.40 -4.45 4.92
CA GLU A 245 -22.44 -4.50 3.89
C GLU A 245 -22.28 -3.38 2.86
N GLU A 246 -21.89 -2.17 3.31
CA GLU A 246 -21.65 -1.03 2.43
C GLU A 246 -20.45 -1.24 1.49
N LYS A 247 -19.34 -1.75 2.03
CA LYS A 247 -18.08 -1.90 1.29
C LYS A 247 -17.96 -3.24 0.57
N PHE A 248 -18.67 -4.28 1.02
CA PHE A 248 -18.67 -5.61 0.42
C PHE A 248 -20.05 -6.07 -0.07
N PRO A 249 -20.75 -5.28 -0.91
CA PRO A 249 -22.10 -5.62 -1.33
C PRO A 249 -22.14 -6.88 -2.20
N PHE A 250 -23.24 -7.63 -2.08
CA PHE A 250 -23.58 -8.68 -3.03
C PHE A 250 -24.40 -8.08 -4.17
N ASN A 251 -23.86 -8.08 -5.39
CA ASN A 251 -24.49 -7.52 -6.57
C ASN A 251 -24.31 -8.47 -7.76
N SER A 252 -25.40 -8.70 -8.50
CA SER A 252 -25.39 -9.51 -9.72
C SER A 252 -24.82 -10.92 -9.51
N GLY A 253 -25.21 -11.57 -8.40
CA GLY A 253 -24.86 -12.96 -8.11
C GLY A 253 -23.47 -13.18 -7.52
N ARG A 254 -22.73 -12.12 -7.19
CA ARG A 254 -21.40 -12.22 -6.57
C ARG A 254 -21.14 -11.11 -5.57
N ARG A 255 -20.14 -11.32 -4.73
CA ARG A 255 -19.64 -10.34 -3.76
C ARG A 255 -18.62 -9.43 -4.41
N TRP A 256 -18.76 -8.13 -4.19
CA TRP A 256 -17.83 -7.11 -4.66
C TRP A 256 -17.28 -6.34 -3.49
N PHE A 257 -16.04 -5.89 -3.58
CA PHE A 257 -15.47 -4.87 -2.72
C PHE A 257 -15.45 -3.53 -3.45
N ARG A 258 -16.13 -2.53 -2.87
CA ARG A 258 -16.19 -1.15 -3.39
C ARG A 258 -15.03 -0.34 -2.82
N THR A 259 -14.04 -0.08 -3.66
CA THR A 259 -12.86 0.69 -3.26
C THR A 259 -13.19 2.18 -3.14
N ASP A 260 -12.22 2.94 -2.65
CA ASP A 260 -12.20 4.40 -2.75
C ASP A 260 -11.26 4.88 -3.88
N ASP A 261 -10.83 3.96 -4.76
CA ASP A 261 -9.97 4.25 -5.91
C ASP A 261 -10.79 4.42 -7.19
N ASP A 262 -10.35 5.29 -8.10
CA ASP A 262 -10.83 5.40 -9.47
C ASP A 262 -9.81 4.80 -10.44
N GLY A 263 -10.30 4.16 -11.50
CA GLY A 263 -9.46 3.58 -12.54
C GLY A 263 -10.26 3.10 -13.74
N THR A 264 -9.60 2.93 -14.87
CA THR A 264 -10.21 2.33 -16.06
C THR A 264 -9.71 0.90 -16.24
N VAL A 265 -10.56 0.04 -16.77
CA VAL A 265 -10.19 -1.30 -17.21
C VAL A 265 -10.40 -1.34 -18.72
N GLU A 266 -9.30 -1.30 -19.47
CA GLU A 266 -9.31 -1.32 -20.94
C GLU A 266 -8.54 -2.55 -21.40
N ASP A 267 -9.16 -3.38 -22.25
CA ASP A 267 -8.59 -4.65 -22.73
C ASP A 267 -8.06 -5.56 -21.61
N GLY A 268 -8.74 -5.56 -20.45
CA GLY A 268 -8.35 -6.34 -19.28
C GLY A 268 -7.20 -5.75 -18.47
N ILE A 269 -6.71 -4.56 -18.82
CA ILE A 269 -5.63 -3.86 -18.12
C ILE A 269 -6.21 -2.72 -17.28
N LEU A 270 -5.94 -2.76 -15.97
CA LEU A 270 -6.29 -1.72 -15.02
C LEU A 270 -5.27 -0.57 -15.07
N THR A 271 -5.80 0.65 -15.22
CA THR A 271 -5.08 1.90 -14.98
C THR A 271 -5.73 2.66 -13.83
N ILE A 272 -5.00 2.87 -12.73
CA ILE A 272 -5.48 3.67 -11.60
C ILE A 272 -5.32 5.17 -11.91
N ARG A 273 -6.37 5.95 -11.66
CA ARG A 273 -6.39 7.41 -11.83
C ARG A 273 -6.21 8.18 -10.52
N GLY A 274 -6.41 7.53 -9.38
CA GLY A 274 -6.27 8.13 -8.05
C GLY A 274 -7.39 7.68 -7.11
N ARG A 275 -7.61 8.39 -6.00
CA ARG A 275 -8.75 8.12 -5.12
C ARG A 275 -9.93 9.05 -5.39
N VAL A 276 -11.13 8.55 -5.17
CA VAL A 276 -12.38 9.33 -5.28
C VAL A 276 -12.51 10.35 -4.17
N ASP A 277 -12.00 10.05 -2.97
CA ASP A 277 -11.92 10.99 -1.85
C ASP A 277 -10.69 11.92 -1.90
N ASP A 278 -9.79 11.73 -2.87
CA ASP A 278 -8.74 12.69 -3.22
C ASP A 278 -9.25 13.82 -4.13
N VAL A 279 -10.56 13.86 -4.43
CA VAL A 279 -11.19 15.01 -5.09
C VAL A 279 -11.40 16.14 -4.09
N ILE A 280 -10.65 17.22 -4.30
CA ILE A 280 -10.80 18.49 -3.58
C ILE A 280 -11.91 19.29 -4.23
N ILE A 281 -12.95 19.66 -3.47
CA ILE A 281 -14.00 20.57 -3.94
C ILE A 281 -13.65 21.98 -3.46
N THR A 282 -13.11 22.80 -4.36
CA THR A 282 -12.70 24.18 -4.09
C THR A 282 -13.57 25.16 -4.88
N GLY A 283 -14.34 26.00 -4.19
CA GLY A 283 -15.21 26.99 -4.86
C GLY A 283 -16.24 26.35 -5.80
N GLY A 284 -16.72 25.15 -5.48
CA GLY A 284 -17.68 24.40 -6.30
C GLY A 284 -17.07 23.61 -7.46
N LEU A 285 -15.75 23.69 -7.68
CA LEU A 285 -15.04 22.94 -8.71
C LEU A 285 -14.35 21.71 -8.13
N LYS A 286 -14.40 20.59 -8.86
CA LYS A 286 -13.71 19.35 -8.51
C LYS A 286 -12.28 19.37 -9.04
N VAL A 287 -11.31 19.18 -8.14
CA VAL A 287 -9.88 19.10 -8.45
C VAL A 287 -9.36 17.76 -7.94
N SER A 288 -8.75 16.95 -8.81
CA SER A 288 -8.07 15.72 -8.37
C SER A 288 -6.75 16.07 -7.72
N ALA A 289 -6.58 15.76 -6.43
CA ALA A 289 -5.31 15.96 -5.73
C ALA A 289 -4.19 15.15 -6.38
N VAL A 290 -4.50 13.95 -6.88
CA VAL A 290 -3.54 13.09 -7.58
C VAL A 290 -3.07 13.74 -8.88
N ALA A 291 -3.98 14.30 -9.68
CA ALA A 291 -3.59 14.99 -10.92
C ALA A 291 -2.69 16.19 -10.65
N VAL A 292 -3.00 16.97 -9.62
CA VAL A 292 -2.15 18.10 -9.20
C VAL A 292 -0.78 17.62 -8.72
N ALA A 293 -0.74 16.55 -7.91
CA ALA A 293 0.53 15.97 -7.46
C ALA A 293 1.39 15.49 -8.63
N SER A 294 0.81 14.75 -9.59
CA SER A 294 1.53 14.26 -10.77
C SER A 294 2.08 15.37 -11.65
N VAL A 295 1.36 16.48 -11.82
CA VAL A 295 1.87 17.65 -12.55
C VAL A 295 3.05 18.29 -11.82
N ILE A 296 2.95 18.42 -10.50
CA ILE A 296 4.03 19.00 -9.68
C ILE A 296 5.27 18.09 -9.68
N GLU A 297 5.09 16.78 -9.60
CA GLU A 297 6.16 15.78 -9.69
C GLU A 297 6.78 15.67 -11.09
N GLY A 298 6.15 16.26 -12.11
CA GLY A 298 6.72 16.38 -13.45
C GLY A 298 7.82 17.46 -13.56
N MET A 299 8.01 18.29 -12.52
CA MET A 299 9.07 19.29 -12.46
C MET A 299 10.40 18.64 -12.03
N ASP A 300 11.48 18.92 -12.74
CA ASP A 300 12.81 18.35 -12.45
C ASP A 300 13.32 18.67 -11.03
N GLU A 301 12.90 19.79 -10.45
CA GLU A 301 13.28 20.23 -9.11
C GLU A 301 12.46 19.59 -7.99
N VAL A 302 11.42 18.81 -8.32
CA VAL A 302 10.54 18.13 -7.38
C VAL A 302 10.83 16.64 -7.35
N ARG A 303 11.10 16.11 -6.15
CA ARG A 303 11.32 14.69 -5.91
C ARG A 303 10.02 13.95 -5.56
N GLU A 304 9.20 14.55 -4.70
CA GLU A 304 7.93 13.98 -4.23
C GLU A 304 6.93 15.12 -3.99
N ALA A 305 5.64 14.87 -4.25
CA ALA A 305 4.58 15.80 -3.87
C ALA A 305 3.39 15.06 -3.25
N LEU A 306 2.82 15.63 -2.19
CA LEU A 306 1.51 15.24 -1.68
C LEU A 306 0.57 16.44 -1.73
N VAL A 307 -0.59 16.26 -2.36
CA VAL A 307 -1.63 17.28 -2.44
C VAL A 307 -2.82 16.88 -1.57
N LEU A 308 -3.34 17.83 -0.79
CA LEU A 308 -4.49 17.65 0.09
C LEU A 308 -5.47 18.81 -0.05
N GLY A 309 -6.74 18.53 0.21
CA GLY A 309 -7.75 19.56 0.47
C GLY A 309 -7.69 20.01 1.94
N ILE A 310 -7.56 21.32 2.16
CA ILE A 310 -7.55 21.96 3.48
C ILE A 310 -8.74 22.92 3.59
N ALA A 311 -9.37 23.02 4.75
CA ALA A 311 -10.51 23.91 4.94
C ALA A 311 -10.15 25.38 4.59
N HIS A 312 -11.09 26.09 3.95
CA HIS A 312 -10.94 27.51 3.65
C HIS A 312 -12.27 28.25 3.84
N PRO A 313 -12.31 29.39 4.57
CA PRO A 313 -13.55 30.11 4.86
C PRO A 313 -14.35 30.54 3.62
N GLU A 314 -13.67 30.95 2.56
CA GLU A 314 -14.32 31.45 1.33
C GLU A 314 -14.69 30.34 0.33
N TRP A 315 -13.90 29.26 0.27
CA TRP A 315 -13.99 28.27 -0.80
C TRP A 315 -14.49 26.91 -0.33
N GLY A 316 -14.78 26.78 0.97
CA GLY A 316 -15.02 25.51 1.66
C GLY A 316 -13.73 24.74 1.86
N THR A 317 -13.07 24.39 0.76
CA THR A 317 -11.76 23.74 0.73
C THR A 317 -10.83 24.46 -0.24
N GLN A 318 -9.53 24.46 0.04
CA GLN A 318 -8.46 24.90 -0.86
C GLN A 318 -7.44 23.79 -1.11
N VAL A 319 -6.80 23.83 -2.27
CA VAL A 319 -5.73 22.91 -2.66
C VAL A 319 -4.45 23.28 -1.91
N ALA A 320 -3.79 22.34 -1.25
CA ALA A 320 -2.50 22.53 -0.60
C ALA A 320 -1.52 21.44 -1.06
N ALA A 321 -0.27 21.82 -1.33
CA ALA A 321 0.78 20.91 -1.80
C ALA A 321 1.98 20.90 -0.85
N ALA A 322 2.41 19.73 -0.43
CA ALA A 322 3.65 19.51 0.30
C ALA A 322 4.62 18.91 -0.69
N VAL A 323 5.71 19.63 -0.98
CA VAL A 323 6.69 19.28 -2.01
C VAL A 323 8.04 19.03 -1.37
N VAL A 324 8.73 18.01 -1.85
CA VAL A 324 10.08 17.68 -1.45
C VAL A 324 10.99 17.95 -2.64
N GLY A 325 11.96 18.85 -2.48
CA GLY A 325 12.85 19.28 -3.56
C GLY A 325 13.28 20.72 -3.41
N SER A 326 14.15 21.19 -4.30
CA SER A 326 14.65 22.57 -4.31
C SER A 326 13.84 23.46 -5.25
N VAL A 327 12.51 23.41 -5.10
CA VAL A 327 11.57 24.14 -5.96
C VAL A 327 11.03 25.40 -5.26
N ASN A 328 10.84 26.47 -6.03
CA ASN A 328 10.15 27.66 -5.54
C ASN A 328 8.62 27.41 -5.49
N PRO A 329 7.95 27.64 -4.35
CA PRO A 329 6.49 27.57 -4.21
C PRO A 329 5.68 28.26 -5.31
N ASP A 330 6.11 29.43 -5.79
CA ASP A 330 5.43 30.16 -6.87
C ASP A 330 5.65 29.53 -8.24
N ALA A 331 6.76 28.81 -8.44
CA ALA A 331 6.96 28.01 -9.65
C ALA A 331 6.01 26.82 -9.67
N VAL A 332 5.86 26.10 -8.55
CA VAL A 332 4.89 25.00 -8.38
C VAL A 332 3.47 25.48 -8.71
N ARG A 333 3.05 26.60 -8.12
CA ARG A 333 1.73 27.18 -8.35
C ARG A 333 1.49 27.54 -9.81
N ARG A 334 2.46 28.22 -10.45
CA ARG A 334 2.35 28.62 -11.86
C ARG A 334 2.31 27.42 -12.80
N HIS A 335 3.12 26.40 -12.52
CA HIS A 335 3.15 25.18 -13.33
C HIS A 335 1.81 24.43 -13.26
N ALA A 336 1.29 24.19 -12.05
CA ALA A 336 -0.03 23.58 -11.87
C ALA A 336 -1.15 24.41 -12.52
N GLN A 337 -1.08 25.75 -12.45
CA GLN A 337 -2.03 26.64 -13.11
C GLN A 337 -1.97 26.54 -14.64
N GLN A 338 -0.79 26.38 -15.23
CA GLN A 338 -0.62 26.27 -16.68
C GLN A 338 -1.17 24.94 -17.21
N GLU A 339 -0.91 23.84 -16.51
CA GLU A 339 -1.29 22.50 -16.97
C GLU A 339 -2.75 22.14 -16.64
N LEU A 340 -3.25 22.55 -15.47
CA LEU A 340 -4.58 22.13 -14.96
C LEU A 340 -5.57 23.29 -14.79
N GLY A 341 -5.11 24.52 -15.01
CA GLY A 341 -5.92 25.72 -14.87
C GLY A 341 -5.89 26.32 -13.45
N PRO A 342 -6.38 27.57 -13.29
CA PRO A 342 -6.22 28.35 -12.04
C PRO A 342 -6.88 27.74 -10.80
N HIS A 343 -7.94 26.97 -10.96
CA HIS A 343 -8.69 26.37 -9.86
C HIS A 343 -7.97 25.18 -9.22
N ALA A 344 -7.06 24.53 -9.95
CA ALA A 344 -6.25 23.40 -9.48
C ALA A 344 -4.90 23.83 -8.88
N ALA A 345 -4.52 25.10 -9.04
CA ALA A 345 -3.26 25.63 -8.51
C ALA A 345 -3.26 25.60 -6.96
N PRO A 346 -2.26 24.98 -6.32
CA PRO A 346 -2.17 24.93 -4.87
C PRO A 346 -2.14 26.34 -4.26
N LYS A 347 -3.02 26.61 -3.31
CA LYS A 347 -3.09 27.87 -2.57
C LYS A 347 -2.02 27.96 -1.49
N ILE A 348 -1.72 26.83 -0.87
CA ILE A 348 -0.62 26.64 0.08
C ILE A 348 0.39 25.69 -0.59
N VAL A 349 1.67 26.05 -0.55
CA VAL A 349 2.76 25.16 -0.95
C VAL A 349 3.81 25.17 0.16
N LEU A 350 4.10 23.99 0.71
CA LEU A 350 5.13 23.79 1.71
C LEU A 350 6.27 23.00 1.10
N THR A 351 7.48 23.56 1.15
CA THR A 351 8.70 22.82 0.80
C THR A 351 9.24 22.13 2.04
N LEU A 352 9.39 20.81 1.97
CA LEU A 352 9.84 19.95 3.07
C LEU A 352 11.14 19.23 2.69
N ASP A 353 11.97 18.92 3.68
CA ASP A 353 13.15 18.07 3.48
C ASP A 353 12.76 16.63 3.09
N ALA A 354 11.66 16.13 3.65
CA ALA A 354 11.03 14.86 3.34
C ALA A 354 9.54 14.88 3.74
N LEU A 355 8.71 14.06 3.07
CA LEU A 355 7.33 13.85 3.51
C LEU A 355 7.32 13.06 4.83
N PRO A 356 6.52 13.45 5.84
CA PRO A 356 6.15 12.58 6.95
C PRO A 356 5.58 11.25 6.41
N MET A 357 6.05 10.13 6.93
CA MET A 357 5.68 8.79 6.47
C MET A 357 5.13 7.95 7.62
N LEU A 358 4.09 7.17 7.35
CA LEU A 358 3.66 6.07 8.19
C LEU A 358 4.70 4.93 8.18
N PRO A 359 4.72 4.05 9.19
CA PRO A 359 5.64 2.91 9.22
C PRO A 359 5.51 1.93 8.04
N ASN A 360 4.35 1.90 7.36
CA ASN A 360 4.14 1.14 6.13
C ASN A 360 4.75 1.80 4.87
N GLY A 361 5.40 2.95 5.01
CA GLY A 361 6.04 3.67 3.91
C GLY A 361 5.08 4.44 3.00
N LYS A 362 3.82 4.63 3.41
CA LYS A 362 2.89 5.61 2.80
C LYS A 362 3.05 6.99 3.46
N PRO A 363 2.80 8.10 2.76
CA PRO A 363 2.76 9.43 3.37
C PRO A 363 1.74 9.52 4.51
N ASP A 364 2.15 10.10 5.63
CA ASP A 364 1.27 10.38 6.77
C ASP A 364 0.46 11.64 6.49
N ARG A 365 -0.72 11.43 5.89
CA ARG A 365 -1.64 12.49 5.49
C ARG A 365 -2.16 13.31 6.67
N LEU A 366 -2.24 12.73 7.88
CA LEU A 366 -2.68 13.45 9.08
C LEU A 366 -1.57 14.38 9.57
N ALA A 367 -0.34 13.88 9.64
CA ALA A 367 0.81 14.72 9.99
C ALA A 367 0.98 15.87 8.98
N ILE A 368 0.85 15.59 7.68
CA ILE A 368 0.98 16.62 6.63
C ILE A 368 -0.18 17.62 6.68
N ARG A 369 -1.42 17.17 6.96
CA ARG A 369 -2.55 18.07 7.19
C ARG A 369 -2.28 19.04 8.35
N ALA A 370 -1.77 18.54 9.47
CA ALA A 370 -1.42 19.37 10.61
C ALA A 370 -0.36 20.43 10.26
N LEU A 371 0.63 20.10 9.41
CA LEU A 371 1.61 21.07 8.91
C LEU A 371 0.97 22.21 8.11
N PHE A 372 -0.01 21.89 7.25
CA PHE A 372 -0.74 22.92 6.51
C PHE A 372 -1.59 23.81 7.42
N GLU A 373 -2.24 23.22 8.43
CA GLU A 373 -3.07 23.97 9.39
C GLU A 373 -2.22 24.90 10.25
N GLN A 374 -1.01 24.49 10.63
CA GLN A 374 -0.04 25.33 11.34
C GLN A 374 0.52 26.47 10.48
N SER A 375 0.63 26.26 9.17
CA SER A 375 1.16 27.25 8.22
C SER A 375 0.09 28.24 7.73
N ALA A 376 -1.19 27.98 8.03
CA ALA A 376 -2.32 28.85 7.72
C ALA A 376 -2.63 29.85 8.86
N HIS A 377 -1.79 29.88 9.90
CA HIS A 377 -1.77 30.83 11.02
C HIS A 377 -0.41 31.49 11.08
#